data_AF-A0A443SR53-F1
#
_entry.id   AF-A0A443SR53-F1
#
_cell.length_a   1.000
_cell.length_b   1.000
_cell.length_c   1.000
_cell.angle_alpha   90.00
_cell.angle_beta   90.00
_cell.angle_gamma   90.00
#
_symmetry.space_group_name_H-M   'P 1'
#
loop_
_entity.id
_entity.type
_entity.pdbx_description
1 polymer ?
#
loop_
_entity_poly.entity_id
_entity_poly.type
_entity_poly.pdbx_seq_one_letter_code
_entity_poly.pdbx_strand_id
1 'polypeptide(L)'
;SNEKFDIELALQAINWLQNVTALKIEPTNPAKGFQDQFDFAEALKDGIALCQLMNVLSPGLITKINTKKTPFKERENVEMFLNVCEAYGLKNSDLFQVNDLYEKKNVHKVVNCLHAIAALAVKKGFIGPTMDDVQAPVSHKKRIHFAEQKLESKSSETRIQR
;
A
#
# COMPACT_ATOMS: atom_id res chain seq x y z
N SER A 1 -25.40 -10.13 5.43
CA SER A 1 -24.35 -10.61 6.34
C SER A 1 -23.71 -9.42 7.02
N ASN A 2 -23.65 -9.39 8.35
CA ASN A 2 -22.92 -8.33 9.06
C ASN A 2 -21.44 -8.74 9.07
N GLU A 3 -20.69 -8.34 8.04
CA GLU A 3 -19.25 -8.64 7.96
C GLU A 3 -18.56 -8.01 9.16
N LYS A 4 -17.81 -8.82 9.90
CA LYS A 4 -17.06 -8.39 11.09
C LYS A 4 -15.62 -8.15 10.70
N PHE A 5 -14.96 -7.24 11.42
CA PHE A 5 -13.52 -7.05 11.29
C PHE A 5 -12.77 -8.35 11.61
N ASP A 6 -11.78 -8.67 10.79
CA ASP A 6 -10.90 -9.82 10.93
C ASP A 6 -9.45 -9.33 11.01
N ILE A 7 -8.78 -9.62 12.12
CA ILE A 7 -7.42 -9.14 12.40
C ILE A 7 -6.38 -9.81 11.50
N GLU A 8 -6.59 -11.06 11.08
CA GLU A 8 -5.63 -11.77 10.23
C GLU A 8 -5.64 -11.17 8.81
N LEU A 9 -6.84 -10.91 8.27
CA LEU A 9 -6.99 -10.22 6.99
C LEU A 9 -6.46 -8.79 7.04
N ALA A 10 -6.64 -8.09 8.16
CA ALA A 10 -6.11 -6.76 8.37
C ALA A 10 -4.57 -6.76 8.39
N LEU A 11 -3.95 -7.71 9.11
CA LEU A 11 -2.50 -7.86 9.17
C LEU A 11 -1.90 -8.25 7.82
N GLN A 12 -2.58 -9.12 7.06
CA GLN A 12 -2.19 -9.45 5.69
C GLN A 12 -2.16 -8.18 4.82
N ALA A 13 -3.18 -7.33 4.94
CA ALA A 13 -3.25 -6.07 4.22
C ALA A 13 -2.13 -5.09 4.62
N ILE A 14 -1.82 -4.96 5.92
CA ILE A 14 -0.69 -4.15 6.39
C ILE A 14 0.63 -4.67 5.82
N ASN A 15 0.89 -5.98 5.90
CA ASN A 15 2.13 -6.56 5.40
C ASN A 15 2.31 -6.36 3.89
N TRP A 16 1.25 -6.59 3.12
CA TRP A 16 1.27 -6.33 1.69
C TRP A 16 1.53 -4.86 1.38
N LEU A 17 0.83 -3.94 2.06
CA LEU A 17 0.99 -2.51 1.90
C LEU A 17 2.44 -2.06 2.18
N GLN A 18 3.05 -2.55 3.26
CA GLN A 18 4.47 -2.26 3.57
C GLN A 18 5.40 -2.81 2.50
N ASN A 19 5.18 -4.03 2.01
CA ASN A 19 6.04 -4.63 0.99
C ASN A 19 5.94 -3.93 -0.37
N VAL A 20 4.76 -3.44 -0.76
CA VAL A 20 4.56 -2.71 -2.02
C VAL A 20 5.09 -1.29 -1.93
N THR A 21 4.89 -0.61 -0.80
CA THR A 21 5.26 0.81 -0.64
C THR A 21 6.65 1.05 -0.07
N ALA A 22 7.30 0.01 0.47
CA ALA A 22 8.51 0.10 1.29
C ALA A 22 8.37 1.04 2.51
N LEU A 23 7.15 1.33 2.95
CA LEU A 23 6.87 2.12 4.14
C LEU A 23 6.79 1.22 5.37
N LYS A 24 7.19 1.75 6.52
CA LYS A 24 6.97 1.12 7.82
C LYS A 24 5.66 1.63 8.40
N ILE A 25 4.71 0.72 8.62
CA ILE A 25 3.39 1.02 9.18
C ILE A 25 3.33 0.38 10.56
N GLU A 26 3.43 1.22 11.57
CA GLU A 26 3.49 0.80 12.96
C GLU A 26 2.12 0.93 13.64
N PRO A 27 1.78 0.02 14.56
CA PRO A 27 0.63 0.20 15.42
C PRO A 27 0.85 1.36 16.39
N THR A 28 -0.23 1.80 17.05
CA THR A 28 -0.16 2.87 18.06
C THR A 28 0.76 2.51 19.23
N ASN A 29 0.87 1.22 19.56
CA ASN A 29 1.78 0.69 20.55
C ASN A 29 2.68 -0.41 19.94
N PRO A 30 3.93 -0.09 19.56
CA PRO A 30 4.86 -1.05 18.97
C PRO A 30 5.13 -2.29 19.83
N ALA A 31 5.04 -2.19 21.16
CA ALA A 31 5.28 -3.33 22.05
C ALA A 31 4.13 -4.35 22.03
N LYS A 32 2.93 -3.92 21.64
CA LYS A 32 1.73 -4.79 21.56
C LYS A 32 1.44 -5.28 20.15
N GLY A 33 1.95 -4.62 19.10
CA GLY A 33 1.54 -4.95 17.75
C GLY A 33 0.13 -4.40 17.44
N PHE A 34 -0.45 -4.80 16.30
CA PHE A 34 -1.85 -4.52 15.99
C PHE A 34 -2.74 -5.48 16.78
N GLN A 35 -3.63 -4.95 17.62
CA GLN A 35 -4.51 -5.79 18.44
C GLN A 35 -5.94 -5.87 17.88
N ASP A 36 -6.41 -4.79 17.25
CA ASP A 36 -7.79 -4.66 16.83
C ASP A 36 -7.98 -3.69 15.64
N GLN A 37 -9.24 -3.43 15.32
CA GLN A 37 -9.62 -2.48 14.27
C GLN A 37 -9.20 -1.03 14.55
N PHE A 38 -9.04 -0.64 15.82
CA PHE A 38 -8.68 0.72 16.19
C PHE A 38 -7.21 0.97 15.90
N ASP A 39 -6.34 0.01 16.21
CA ASP A 39 -4.91 0.05 15.84
C ASP A 39 -4.73 0.09 14.32
N PHE A 40 -5.43 -0.79 13.60
CA PHE A 40 -5.39 -0.83 12.14
C PHE A 40 -5.85 0.49 11.52
N ALA A 41 -7.00 1.00 11.97
CA ALA A 41 -7.55 2.25 11.45
C ALA A 41 -6.63 3.44 11.76
N GLU A 42 -6.05 3.51 12.96
CA GLU A 42 -5.16 4.63 13.33
C GLU A 42 -3.87 4.63 12.50
N ALA A 43 -3.31 3.46 12.19
CA ALA A 43 -2.08 3.33 11.39
C ALA A 43 -2.24 3.77 9.92
N LEU A 44 -3.47 3.74 9.39
CA LEU A 44 -3.78 4.15 8.01
C LEU A 44 -4.49 5.51 7.91
N LYS A 45 -4.82 6.11 9.07
CA LYS A 45 -5.70 7.28 9.17
C LYS A 45 -5.18 8.52 8.44
N ASP A 46 -3.87 8.68 8.36
CA ASP A 46 -3.26 9.82 7.65
C ASP A 46 -3.38 9.74 6.12
N GLY A 47 -3.75 8.56 5.60
CA GLY A 47 -3.92 8.29 4.18
C GLY A 47 -2.63 8.31 3.35
N ILE A 48 -1.46 8.51 3.96
CA ILE A 48 -0.18 8.63 3.24
C ILE A 48 0.20 7.29 2.60
N ALA A 49 0.17 6.21 3.38
CA ALA A 49 0.49 4.88 2.88
C ALA A 49 -0.51 4.42 1.80
N LEU A 50 -1.78 4.79 1.94
CA LEU A 50 -2.83 4.51 0.95
C LEU A 50 -2.55 5.24 -0.37
N CYS A 51 -2.20 6.52 -0.32
CA CYS A 51 -1.82 7.27 -1.52
C CYS A 51 -0.55 6.70 -2.16
N GLN A 52 0.45 6.35 -1.35
CA GLN A 52 1.70 5.79 -1.84
C GLN A 52 1.48 4.44 -2.55
N LEU A 53 0.57 3.60 -2.04
CA LEU A 53 0.18 2.36 -2.71
C LEU A 53 -0.28 2.63 -4.14
N MET A 54 -1.20 3.57 -4.32
CA MET A 54 -1.72 3.87 -5.65
C MET A 54 -0.66 4.49 -6.56
N ASN A 55 0.30 5.24 -6.03
CA ASN A 55 1.43 5.73 -6.83
C ASN A 55 2.38 4.61 -7.28
N VAL A 56 2.45 3.48 -6.57
CA VAL A 56 3.19 2.29 -7.04
C VAL A 56 2.38 1.53 -8.09
N LEU A 57 1.08 1.32 -7.85
CA LEU A 57 0.22 0.55 -8.77
C LEU A 57 -0.16 1.31 -10.04
N SER A 58 -0.26 2.63 -9.97
CA SER A 58 -0.64 3.51 -11.06
C SER A 58 0.12 4.84 -10.93
N PRO A 59 1.38 4.89 -11.37
CA PRO A 59 2.23 6.07 -11.21
C PRO A 59 1.63 7.33 -11.84
N GLY A 60 1.73 8.45 -11.11
CA GLY A 60 1.38 9.78 -11.62
C GLY A 60 -0.06 10.24 -11.34
N LEU A 61 -0.92 9.41 -10.74
CA LEU A 61 -2.29 9.81 -10.41
C LEU A 61 -2.40 10.65 -9.14
N ILE A 62 -1.55 10.41 -8.12
CA ILE A 62 -1.51 11.22 -6.89
C ILE A 62 -0.19 12.01 -6.88
N THR A 63 -0.24 13.23 -7.43
CA THR A 63 0.93 14.10 -7.58
C THR A 63 1.39 14.75 -6.28
N LYS A 64 0.49 14.91 -5.31
CA LYS A 64 0.79 15.58 -4.03
C LYS A 64 0.07 14.91 -2.87
N ILE A 65 0.84 14.22 -2.03
CA ILE A 65 0.35 13.65 -0.77
C ILE A 65 0.49 14.70 0.33
N ASN A 66 -0.56 14.89 1.13
CA ASN A 66 -0.49 15.81 2.26
C ASN A 66 0.24 15.15 3.44
N THR A 67 1.29 15.79 3.95
CA THR A 67 2.10 15.27 5.07
C THR A 67 1.79 15.95 6.41
N LYS A 68 0.94 16.98 6.40
CA LYS A 68 0.51 17.66 7.63
C LYS A 68 -0.53 16.80 8.35
N LYS A 69 -0.27 16.50 9.63
CA LYS A 69 -1.19 15.77 10.52
C LYS A 69 -2.33 16.66 11.00
N THR A 70 -3.19 17.08 10.07
CA THR A 70 -4.42 17.81 10.38
C THR A 70 -5.62 17.04 9.82
N PRO A 71 -6.75 17.00 10.55
CA PRO A 71 -7.92 16.21 10.15
C PRO A 71 -8.39 16.44 8.71
N PHE A 72 -8.35 17.69 8.25
CA PHE A 72 -8.72 18.04 6.88
C PHE A 72 -7.77 17.43 5.84
N LYS A 73 -6.46 17.46 6.10
CA LYS A 73 -5.44 16.94 5.18
C LYS A 73 -5.37 15.42 5.14
N GLU A 74 -5.59 14.78 6.28
CA GLU A 74 -5.67 13.32 6.38
C GLU A 74 -6.90 12.79 5.62
N ARG A 75 -8.06 13.43 5.79
CA ARG A 75 -9.28 13.10 5.03
C ARG A 75 -9.08 13.30 3.52
N GLU A 76 -8.45 14.40 3.10
CA GLU A 76 -8.14 14.67 1.68
C GLU A 76 -7.25 13.55 1.07
N ASN A 77 -6.28 13.01 1.81
CA ASN A 77 -5.48 11.88 1.34
C ASN A 77 -6.34 10.62 1.13
N VAL A 78 -7.24 10.31 2.08
CA VAL A 78 -8.15 9.16 1.96
C VAL A 78 -9.08 9.32 0.76
N GLU A 79 -9.61 10.52 0.51
CA GLU A 79 -10.42 10.83 -0.67
C GLU A 79 -9.64 10.65 -1.98
N MET A 80 -8.39 11.12 -2.04
CA MET A 80 -7.52 10.91 -3.21
C MET A 80 -7.29 9.43 -3.47
N PHE A 81 -7.01 8.63 -2.44
CA PHE A 81 -6.90 7.18 -2.56
C PHE A 81 -8.16 6.55 -3.17
N LEU A 82 -9.34 6.88 -2.65
CA LEU A 82 -10.61 6.31 -3.12
C LEU A 82 -10.90 6.66 -4.57
N ASN A 83 -10.69 7.92 -4.96
CA ASN A 83 -10.87 8.38 -6.34
C ASN A 83 -9.93 7.64 -7.31
N VAL A 84 -8.69 7.41 -6.89
CA VAL A 84 -7.70 6.71 -7.72
C VAL A 84 -7.96 5.21 -7.77
N CYS A 85 -8.46 4.59 -6.71
CA CYS A 85 -8.95 3.21 -6.75
C CYS A 85 -10.09 3.03 -7.75
N GLU A 86 -11.07 3.94 -7.76
CA GLU A 86 -12.17 3.93 -8.73
C GLU A 86 -11.65 4.10 -10.16
N ALA A 87 -10.77 5.08 -10.40
CA ALA A 87 -10.13 5.30 -11.71
C ALA A 87 -9.26 4.11 -12.16
N TYR A 88 -8.65 3.40 -11.21
CA TYR A 88 -7.91 2.17 -11.47
C TYR A 88 -8.83 1.00 -11.88
N GLY A 89 -10.14 1.11 -11.65
CA GLY A 89 -11.17 0.16 -12.06
C GLY A 89 -11.74 -0.68 -10.91
N LEU A 90 -11.51 -0.28 -9.66
CA LEU A 90 -12.15 -0.91 -8.51
C LEU A 90 -13.65 -0.58 -8.51
N LYS A 91 -14.50 -1.56 -8.20
CA LYS A 91 -15.95 -1.34 -8.18
C LYS A 91 -16.33 -0.49 -6.99
N ASN A 92 -17.37 0.32 -7.16
CA ASN A 92 -17.90 1.15 -6.09
C ASN A 92 -18.35 0.33 -4.86
N SER A 93 -18.83 -0.91 -5.07
CA SER A 93 -19.18 -1.84 -3.98
C SER A 93 -18.00 -2.24 -3.09
N ASP A 94 -16.78 -2.16 -3.62
CA ASP A 94 -15.55 -2.58 -2.95
C ASP A 94 -14.82 -1.36 -2.33
N LEU A 95 -15.31 -0.13 -2.58
CA LEU A 95 -14.81 1.09 -1.97
C LEU A 95 -15.40 1.28 -0.57
N PHE A 96 -14.58 1.81 0.34
CA PHE A 96 -15.03 2.31 1.63
C PHE A 96 -15.27 3.83 1.56
N GLN A 97 -15.89 4.40 2.58
CA GLN A 97 -16.09 5.85 2.74
C GLN A 97 -15.06 6.43 3.72
N VAL A 98 -14.68 7.69 3.59
CA VAL A 98 -13.73 8.36 4.50
C VAL A 98 -14.05 8.12 5.99
N ASN A 99 -15.34 8.18 6.36
CA ASN A 99 -15.77 7.98 7.74
C ASN A 99 -15.65 6.51 8.22
N ASP A 100 -15.62 5.54 7.31
CA ASP A 100 -15.40 4.12 7.66
C ASP A 100 -14.03 3.93 8.30
N LEU A 101 -13.02 4.66 7.81
CA LEU A 101 -11.67 4.70 8.37
C LEU A 101 -11.54 5.73 9.50
N TYR A 102 -11.88 6.99 9.21
CA TYR A 102 -11.55 8.12 10.09
C TYR A 102 -12.35 8.13 11.39
N GLU A 103 -13.63 7.72 11.33
CA GLU A 103 -14.51 7.57 12.48
C GLU A 103 -14.65 6.10 12.91
N LYS A 104 -13.91 5.20 12.26
CA LYS A 104 -13.83 3.76 12.59
C LYS A 104 -15.21 3.08 12.53
N LYS A 105 -16.09 3.56 11.64
CA LYS A 105 -17.47 3.08 11.50
C LYS A 105 -17.56 1.69 10.88
N ASN A 106 -16.76 1.43 9.83
CA ASN A 106 -16.79 0.17 9.09
C ASN A 106 -15.39 -0.25 8.67
N VAL A 107 -14.48 -0.45 9.62
CA VAL A 107 -13.06 -0.74 9.34
C VAL A 107 -12.88 -2.01 8.49
N HIS A 108 -13.78 -2.99 8.60
CA HIS A 108 -13.78 -4.18 7.73
C HIS A 108 -13.85 -3.83 6.23
N LYS A 109 -14.56 -2.75 5.84
CA LYS A 109 -14.60 -2.29 4.44
C LYS A 109 -13.26 -1.76 3.97
N VAL A 110 -12.48 -1.15 4.85
CA VAL A 110 -11.11 -0.69 4.54
C VAL A 110 -10.24 -1.90 4.23
N VAL A 111 -10.33 -2.96 5.04
CA VAL A 111 -9.63 -4.23 4.81
C VAL A 111 -10.07 -4.84 3.47
N ASN A 112 -11.37 -5.00 3.24
CA ASN A 112 -11.90 -5.57 2.00
C ASN A 112 -11.47 -4.78 0.75
N CYS A 113 -11.45 -3.45 0.82
CA CYS A 113 -10.97 -2.58 -0.26
C CYS A 113 -9.49 -2.85 -0.59
N LEU A 114 -8.62 -2.98 0.42
CA LEU A 114 -7.20 -3.28 0.23
C LEU A 114 -6.97 -4.66 -0.40
N HIS A 115 -7.78 -5.66 -0.03
CA HIS A 115 -7.73 -6.99 -0.66
C HIS A 115 -8.23 -6.94 -2.12
N ALA A 116 -9.32 -6.22 -2.37
CA ALA A 116 -9.89 -6.09 -3.70
C ALA A 116 -8.95 -5.34 -4.67
N ILE A 117 -8.29 -4.27 -4.22
CA ILE A 117 -7.31 -3.54 -5.04
C ILE A 117 -6.06 -4.38 -5.30
N ALA A 118 -5.60 -5.19 -4.34
CA ALA A 118 -4.48 -6.11 -4.55
C ALA A 118 -4.79 -7.17 -5.61
N ALA A 119 -5.97 -7.81 -5.52
CA ALA A 119 -6.41 -8.78 -6.52
C ALA A 119 -6.57 -8.14 -7.90
N LEU A 120 -7.07 -6.91 -7.96
CA LEU A 120 -7.20 -6.16 -9.22
C LEU A 120 -5.84 -5.79 -9.81
N ALA A 121 -4.86 -5.40 -8.99
CA ALA A 121 -3.51 -5.10 -9.42
C ALA A 121 -2.85 -6.30 -10.12
N VAL A 122 -2.97 -7.50 -9.53
CA VAL A 122 -2.47 -8.75 -10.15
C VAL A 122 -3.15 -9.00 -11.50
N LYS A 123 -4.48 -8.84 -11.58
CA LYS A 123 -5.23 -8.98 -12.84
C LYS A 123 -4.78 -7.98 -13.91
N LYS A 124 -4.29 -6.81 -13.51
CA LYS A 124 -3.75 -5.77 -14.40
C LYS A 124 -2.26 -5.94 -14.72
N GLY A 125 -1.65 -7.03 -14.27
CA GLY A 125 -0.26 -7.35 -14.57
C GLY A 125 0.75 -6.66 -13.66
N PHE A 126 0.36 -6.26 -12.44
CA PHE A 126 1.33 -5.81 -11.44
C PHE A 126 2.32 -6.94 -11.11
N ILE A 127 3.61 -6.66 -11.29
CA ILE A 127 4.71 -7.59 -10.99
C ILE A 127 5.40 -7.10 -9.72
N GLY A 128 4.93 -7.57 -8.57
CA GLY A 128 5.43 -7.22 -7.25
C GLY A 128 4.87 -8.14 -6.17
N PRO A 129 5.08 -7.81 -4.88
CA PRO A 129 4.53 -8.59 -3.78
C PRO A 129 3.01 -8.71 -3.87
N THR A 130 2.48 -9.91 -3.72
CA THR A 130 1.04 -10.20 -3.71
C THR A 130 0.54 -10.50 -2.29
N MET A 131 -0.78 -10.50 -2.11
CA MET A 131 -1.39 -10.90 -0.83
C MET A 131 -1.08 -12.37 -0.48
N ASP A 132 -0.83 -13.23 -1.47
CA ASP A 132 -0.49 -14.65 -1.22
C ASP A 132 0.96 -14.81 -0.73
N ASP A 133 1.88 -13.96 -1.20
CA ASP A 133 3.29 -13.98 -0.79
C ASP A 133 3.49 -13.64 0.70
N VAL A 134 2.56 -12.85 1.27
CA VAL A 134 2.62 -12.43 2.68
C VAL A 134 1.97 -13.43 3.65
N GLN A 135 1.35 -14.49 3.13
CA GLN A 135 0.69 -15.54 3.92
C GLN A 135 1.61 -16.73 4.22
N ALA A 136 2.75 -16.83 3.51
CA ALA A 136 3.77 -17.82 3.84
C ALA A 136 4.36 -17.50 5.23
N PRO A 137 4.48 -18.49 6.14
CA PRO A 137 5.02 -18.27 7.47
C PRO A 137 6.40 -17.63 7.32
N VAL A 138 6.63 -16.47 7.94
CA VAL A 138 7.83 -15.62 7.89
C VAL A 138 9.12 -16.44 7.75
N SER A 139 9.43 -16.84 6.51
CA SER A 139 10.52 -17.74 6.17
C SER A 139 11.28 -17.09 5.04
N HIS A 140 12.22 -16.25 5.46
CA HIS A 140 13.50 -16.00 4.81
C HIS A 140 13.60 -16.36 3.32
N LYS A 141 13.67 -15.29 2.51
CA LYS A 141 14.36 -15.18 1.22
C LYS A 141 13.66 -15.79 0.00
N LYS A 142 13.18 -14.89 -0.86
CA LYS A 142 13.76 -14.77 -2.22
C LYS A 142 13.69 -13.33 -2.70
N ARG A 143 14.85 -12.67 -2.70
CA ARG A 143 15.08 -11.41 -3.43
C ARG A 143 14.79 -11.69 -4.90
N ILE A 144 13.71 -11.16 -5.44
CA ILE A 144 13.52 -11.14 -6.89
C ILE A 144 14.38 -10.00 -7.42
N HIS A 145 15.48 -10.39 -8.05
CA HIS A 145 16.30 -9.56 -8.91
C HIS A 145 15.39 -8.88 -9.95
N PHE A 146 15.26 -7.56 -9.88
CA PHE A 146 14.82 -6.78 -11.04
C PHE A 146 15.96 -5.87 -11.47
N ALA A 147 16.54 -6.31 -12.59
CA ALA A 147 17.35 -5.61 -13.58
C ALA A 147 17.59 -4.11 -13.34
N GLU A 148 18.77 -3.76 -12.84
CA GLU A 148 19.40 -2.51 -13.27
C GLU A 148 20.00 -2.74 -14.65
N GLN A 149 19.41 -2.07 -15.64
CA GLN A 149 19.89 -2.01 -17.00
C GLN A 149 21.27 -1.34 -17.04
N LYS A 150 22.19 -2.08 -17.65
CA LYS A 150 23.52 -1.70 -18.10
C LYS A 150 23.51 -0.32 -18.78
N LEU A 151 24.13 0.69 -18.18
CA LEU A 151 24.60 1.86 -18.90
C LEU A 151 26.12 1.74 -19.12
N GLU A 152 26.44 1.58 -20.38
CA GLU A 152 27.79 1.46 -20.94
C GLU A 152 28.57 2.77 -20.74
N SER A 153 29.78 2.67 -20.19
CA SER A 153 30.80 3.71 -20.33
C SER A 153 32.05 3.04 -20.89
N LYS A 154 32.19 3.06 -22.22
CA LYS A 154 33.44 2.76 -22.91
C LYS A 154 34.45 3.85 -22.53
N SER A 155 35.45 3.49 -21.75
CA SER A 155 36.68 4.28 -21.64
C SER A 155 37.56 3.92 -22.83
N SER A 156 37.74 4.90 -23.70
CA SER A 156 38.54 4.87 -24.92
C SER A 156 40.01 4.63 -24.58
N GLU A 157 40.62 3.65 -25.26
CA GLU A 157 42.06 3.55 -25.38
C GLU A 157 42.62 4.83 -26.04
N THR A 158 43.65 5.43 -25.46
CA THR A 158 44.57 6.29 -26.22
C THR A 158 46.00 5.96 -25.82
N ARG A 159 46.61 5.20 -26.71
CA ARG A 159 48.04 4.96 -26.92
C ARG A 159 48.83 6.27 -26.95
N ILE A 160 49.85 6.42 -26.10
CA ILE A 160 51.09 7.13 -26.45
C ILE A 160 52.27 6.38 -25.84
N GLN A 161 53.06 5.75 -26.73
CA GLN A 161 54.45 5.38 -26.47
C GLN A 161 55.30 6.65 -26.59
N ARG A 162 56.18 6.91 -25.62
CA ARG A 162 57.52 7.47 -25.83
C ARG A 162 58.44 6.95 -24.75
#